data_AF-A0A6B3G878-F1
#
_entry.id   AF-A0A6B3G878-F1
#
_cell.length_a   1.000
_cell.length_b   1.000
_cell.length_c   1.000
_cell.angle_alpha   90.00
_cell.angle_beta   90.00
_cell.angle_gamma   90.00
#
_symmetry.space_group_name_H-M   'P 1'
#
loop_
_entity.id
_entity.type
_entity.pdbx_description
1 polymer ?
#
loop_
_entity_poly.entity_id
_entity_poly.type
_entity_poly.pdbx_seq_one_letter_code
_entity_poly.pdbx_strand_id
1 'polypeptide(L)'
;LIVGSGFFTHNLAALRHQGGGVPGWSAEFDDWGDRALRAQDIDALIDFEHTSPAGKLAHPRTEHFAPLFVTLGAAEDELDRGRSVIDGFWMGLAKRSVQFG
;
A
#
# COMPACT_ATOMS: atom_id res chain seq x y z
N LEU A 1 -15.70 -7.67 -12.86
CA LEU A 1 -14.27 -7.44 -12.57
C LEU A 1 -14.08 -5.98 -12.24
N ILE A 2 -13.63 -5.67 -11.03
CA ILE A 2 -13.22 -4.33 -10.59
C ILE A 2 -11.70 -4.36 -10.45
N VAL A 3 -11.02 -3.33 -10.97
CA VAL A 3 -9.55 -3.21 -10.89
C VAL A 3 -9.20 -1.82 -10.40
N GLY A 4 -8.71 -1.74 -9.16
CA GLY A 4 -8.02 -0.55 -8.65
C GLY A 4 -6.54 -0.61 -9.02
N SER A 5 -6.03 0.40 -9.72
CA SER A 5 -4.61 0.48 -10.09
C SER A 5 -3.99 1.73 -9.48
N GLY A 6 -2.91 1.53 -8.74
CA GLY A 6 -2.20 2.58 -8.01
C GLY A 6 -0.77 2.14 -7.69
N PHE A 7 -0.25 2.58 -6.54
CA PHE A 7 1.07 2.19 -6.04
C PHE A 7 1.02 2.06 -4.51
N PHE A 8 1.73 1.09 -3.95
CA PHE A 8 1.65 0.86 -2.51
C PHE A 8 2.39 1.94 -1.71
N THR A 9 3.47 2.50 -2.27
CA THR A 9 4.05 3.79 -1.84
C THR A 9 4.35 4.69 -3.03
N HIS A 10 3.94 5.96 -3.03
CA HIS A 10 4.09 6.85 -4.19
C HIS A 10 4.67 8.22 -3.84
N ASN A 11 5.98 8.26 -3.59
CA ASN A 11 6.72 9.51 -3.44
C ASN A 11 7.90 9.61 -4.44
N LEU A 12 7.63 10.17 -5.61
CA LEU A 12 8.65 10.37 -6.64
C LEU A 12 9.72 11.40 -6.24
N ALA A 13 9.42 12.31 -5.31
CA ALA A 13 10.42 13.25 -4.81
C ALA A 13 11.49 12.54 -3.97
N ALA A 14 11.12 11.47 -3.26
CA ALA A 14 12.04 10.64 -2.50
C ALA A 14 13.02 9.85 -3.39
N LEU A 15 12.67 9.58 -4.67
CA LEU A 15 13.57 8.94 -5.64
C LEU A 15 14.80 9.79 -6.00
N ARG A 16 14.78 11.09 -5.68
CA ARG A 16 15.93 11.98 -5.92
C ARG A 16 17.10 11.68 -4.98
N HIS A 17 16.87 10.98 -3.88
CA HIS A 17 17.94 10.54 -2.98
C HIS A 17 18.64 9.29 -3.55
N GLN A 18 19.91 9.46 -3.91
CA GLN A 18 20.78 8.50 -4.62
C GLN A 18 21.31 7.36 -3.73
N GLY A 19 20.72 7.14 -2.55
CA GLY A 19 21.04 5.98 -1.73
C GLY A 19 20.44 4.75 -2.40
N GLY A 20 21.26 3.96 -3.11
CA GLY A 20 20.78 2.77 -3.79
C GLY A 20 20.05 1.80 -2.83
N GLY A 21 19.05 1.08 -3.35
CA GLY A 21 18.29 0.10 -2.59
C GLY A 21 16.88 0.58 -2.21
N VAL A 22 16.24 -0.19 -1.32
CA VAL A 22 14.90 0.12 -0.79
C VAL A 22 15.06 1.00 0.46
N PRO A 23 14.51 2.23 0.48
CA PRO A 23 14.51 3.06 1.68
C PRO A 23 13.76 2.39 2.83
N GLY A 24 14.25 2.54 4.06
CA GLY A 24 13.62 1.96 5.26
C GLY A 24 12.14 2.32 5.39
N TRP A 25 11.78 3.58 5.16
CA TRP A 25 10.38 4.03 5.23
C TRP A 25 9.47 3.29 4.24
N SER A 26 9.96 2.91 3.05
CA SER A 26 9.14 2.21 2.05
C SER A 26 8.98 0.74 2.42
N ALA A 27 10.04 0.11 2.93
CA ALA A 27 9.98 -1.26 3.43
C ALA A 27 9.07 -1.37 4.68
N GLU A 28 9.16 -0.42 5.61
CA GLU A 28 8.34 -0.37 6.82
C GLU A 28 6.85 -0.13 6.49
N PHE A 29 6.56 0.76 5.54
CA PHE A 29 5.19 0.97 5.06
C PHE A 29 4.63 -0.30 4.39
N ASP A 30 5.43 -0.98 3.56
CA ASP A 30 5.01 -2.22 2.89
C ASP A 30 4.71 -3.34 3.89
N ASP A 31 5.60 -3.56 4.88
CA ASP A 31 5.39 -4.54 5.95
C ASP A 31 4.13 -4.23 6.76
N TRP A 32 3.95 -2.97 7.17
CA TRP A 32 2.75 -2.53 7.88
C TRP A 32 1.49 -2.81 7.06
N GLY A 33 1.48 -2.42 5.79
CA GLY A 33 0.31 -2.56 4.94
C GLY A 33 -0.04 -4.01 4.65
N ASP A 34 0.96 -4.89 4.47
CA ASP A 34 0.76 -6.33 4.30
C ASP A 34 0.16 -6.96 5.57
N ARG A 35 0.63 -6.57 6.76
CA ARG A 35 0.03 -7.01 8.04
C ARG A 35 -1.40 -6.50 8.20
N ALA A 36 -1.65 -5.23 7.92
CA ALA A 36 -2.99 -4.63 8.02
C ALA A 36 -3.98 -5.30 7.05
N LEU A 37 -3.57 -5.57 5.81
CA LEU A 37 -4.37 -6.30 4.83
C LEU A 37 -4.70 -7.72 5.30
N ARG A 38 -3.72 -8.46 5.83
CA ARG A 38 -3.95 -9.82 6.37
C ARG A 38 -4.83 -9.84 7.61
N ALA A 39 -4.73 -8.82 8.45
CA ALA A 39 -5.54 -8.67 9.65
C ALA A 39 -6.94 -8.09 9.35
N GLN A 40 -7.21 -7.70 8.10
CA GLN A 40 -8.43 -7.00 7.71
C GLN A 40 -8.64 -5.71 8.52
N ASP A 41 -7.55 -5.04 8.89
CA ASP A 41 -7.56 -3.81 9.68
C ASP A 41 -7.88 -2.61 8.77
N ILE A 42 -9.14 -2.55 8.34
CA ILE A 42 -9.64 -1.54 7.41
C ILE A 42 -9.53 -0.13 8.00
N ASP A 43 -9.76 0.01 9.30
CA ASP A 43 -9.64 1.29 9.99
C ASP A 43 -8.20 1.80 9.93
N ALA A 44 -7.20 0.95 10.21
CA ALA A 44 -5.81 1.34 10.08
C ALA A 44 -5.43 1.68 8.63
N LEU A 45 -5.93 0.91 7.65
CA LEU A 45 -5.67 1.17 6.24
C LEU A 45 -6.24 2.52 5.78
N ILE A 46 -7.45 2.87 6.22
CA ILE A 46 -8.08 4.17 5.91
C ILE A 46 -7.31 5.32 6.59
N ASP A 47 -6.89 5.13 7.83
CA ASP A 47 -6.11 6.12 8.61
C ASP A 47 -4.59 5.99 8.42
N PHE A 48 -4.13 5.50 7.26
CA PHE A 48 -2.72 5.17 7.03
C PHE A 48 -1.77 6.33 7.31
N GLU A 49 -2.19 7.59 7.14
CA GLU A 49 -1.34 8.75 7.43
C GLU A 49 -0.86 8.81 8.88
N HIS A 50 -1.64 8.21 9.80
CA HIS A 50 -1.41 8.23 11.23
C HIS A 50 -1.00 6.87 11.79
N THR A 51 -1.49 5.78 11.20
CA THR A 51 -1.27 4.40 11.70
C THR A 51 -0.08 3.71 11.04
N SER A 52 0.34 4.16 9.85
CA SER A 52 1.49 3.59 9.14
C SER A 52 2.82 4.27 9.49
N PRO A 53 3.94 3.55 9.39
CA PRO A 53 5.26 4.16 9.39
C PRO A 53 5.40 5.14 8.22
N ALA A 54 5.67 6.41 8.54
CA ALA A 54 5.95 7.45 7.57
C ALA A 54 4.87 7.64 6.47
N GLY A 55 3.58 7.48 6.80
CA GLY A 55 2.48 7.53 5.83
C GLY A 55 2.47 8.75 4.91
N LYS A 56 2.69 9.96 5.46
CA LYS A 56 2.79 11.20 4.67
C LYS A 56 4.03 11.28 3.79
N LEU A 57 5.09 10.56 4.17
CA LEU A 57 6.29 10.43 3.34
C LEU A 57 6.05 9.41 2.23
N ALA A 58 5.36 8.31 2.51
CA ALA A 58 5.01 7.29 1.53
C ALA A 58 4.00 7.78 0.50
N HIS A 59 3.05 8.61 0.92
CA HIS A 59 2.03 9.23 0.09
C HIS A 59 1.88 10.71 0.46
N PRO A 60 2.66 11.61 -0.19
CA PRO A 60 2.47 13.05 -0.03
C PRO A 60 1.07 13.53 -0.44
N ARG A 61 0.40 12.72 -1.26
CA ARG A 61 -1.01 12.83 -1.61
C ARG A 61 -1.60 11.43 -1.76
N THR A 62 -2.92 11.30 -1.58
CA THR A 62 -3.60 10.01 -1.43
C THR A 62 -3.90 9.30 -2.76
N GLU A 63 -3.77 9.94 -3.93
CA GLU A 63 -4.36 9.45 -5.20
C GLU A 63 -3.88 8.07 -5.65
N HIS A 64 -2.67 7.67 -5.31
CA HIS A 64 -2.11 6.38 -5.72
C HIS A 64 -2.35 5.27 -4.71
N PHE A 65 -2.76 5.60 -3.48
CA PHE A 65 -3.21 4.63 -2.48
C PHE A 65 -4.73 4.44 -2.51
N ALA A 66 -5.48 5.52 -2.80
CA ALA A 66 -6.94 5.55 -2.82
C ALA A 66 -7.64 4.41 -3.61
N PRO A 67 -7.11 3.95 -4.78
CA PRO A 67 -7.72 2.84 -5.52
C PRO A 67 -7.80 1.52 -4.74
N LEU A 68 -6.94 1.33 -3.74
CA LEU A 68 -7.00 0.17 -2.82
C LEU A 68 -8.33 0.16 -2.07
N PHE A 69 -8.77 1.32 -1.54
CA PHE A 69 -10.00 1.41 -0.74
C PHE A 69 -11.26 1.13 -1.55
N VAL A 70 -11.28 1.52 -2.83
CA VAL A 70 -12.38 1.17 -3.74
C VAL A 70 -12.44 -0.34 -3.94
N THR A 71 -11.28 -1.00 -4.09
CA THR A 71 -11.21 -2.45 -4.26
C THR A 71 -11.60 -3.19 -2.98
N LEU A 72 -11.16 -2.72 -1.81
CA LEU A 72 -11.53 -3.26 -0.50
C LEU A 72 -13.04 -3.13 -0.25
N GLY A 73 -13.62 -1.96 -0.48
CA GLY A 73 -15.07 -1.74 -0.31
C GLY A 73 -15.90 -2.57 -1.29
N ALA A 74 -15.42 -2.79 -2.52
CA ALA A 74 -16.10 -3.67 -3.47
C ALA A 74 -16.03 -5.17 -3.09
N ALA A 75 -15.09 -5.54 -2.22
CA ALA A 75 -14.84 -6.91 -1.77
C ALA A 75 -15.19 -7.11 -0.29
N GLU A 76 -16.00 -6.23 0.32
CA GLU A 76 -16.30 -6.21 1.76
C GLU A 76 -16.70 -7.60 2.32
N ASP A 77 -17.57 -8.31 1.61
CA ASP A 77 -18.06 -9.65 1.99
C ASP A 77 -17.05 -10.80 1.77
N GLU A 78 -15.90 -10.51 1.16
CA GLU A 78 -14.87 -11.50 0.77
C GLU A 78 -13.46 -11.12 1.22
N LEU A 79 -13.32 -10.16 2.14
CA LEU A 79 -12.03 -9.67 2.61
C LEU A 79 -11.16 -10.81 3.19
N ASP A 80 -11.78 -11.85 3.75
CA ASP A 80 -11.10 -13.01 4.34
C ASP A 80 -10.41 -13.90 3.29
N ARG A 81 -10.80 -13.74 2.02
CA ARG A 81 -10.21 -14.40 0.86
C ARG A 81 -9.13 -13.56 0.17
N GLY A 82 -8.85 -12.37 0.70
CA GLY A 82 -7.84 -11.45 0.19
C GLY A 82 -6.43 -12.04 0.23
N ARG A 83 -5.72 -11.92 -0.89
CA ARG A 83 -4.33 -12.41 -1.03
C ARG A 83 -3.46 -11.35 -1.70
N SER A 84 -2.30 -11.06 -1.12
CA SER A 84 -1.21 -10.37 -1.81
C SER A 84 -0.62 -11.32 -2.86
N VAL A 85 -0.83 -11.04 -4.14
CA VAL A 85 -0.43 -11.92 -5.26
C VAL A 85 0.85 -11.47 -5.97
N ILE A 86 1.17 -10.18 -5.87
CA ILE A 86 2.41 -9.59 -6.37
C ILE A 86 2.87 -8.57 -5.33
N ASP A 87 4.13 -8.63 -4.93
CA ASP A 87 4.76 -7.64 -4.07
C ASP A 87 6.19 -7.28 -4.52
N GLY A 88 6.92 -6.53 -3.71
CA GLY A 88 8.30 -6.11 -3.94
C GLY A 88 8.43 -4.63 -4.31
N PHE A 89 9.60 -4.23 -4.81
CA PHE A 89 9.95 -2.81 -4.95
C PHE A 89 10.34 -2.45 -6.38
N TRP A 90 10.01 -1.23 -6.80
CA TRP A 90 10.50 -0.64 -8.05
C TRP A 90 11.12 0.72 -7.74
N MET A 91 12.40 0.87 -8.06
CA MET A 91 13.19 2.05 -7.69
C MET A 91 13.12 2.39 -6.19
N GLY A 92 12.94 1.37 -5.33
CA GLY A 92 12.78 1.55 -3.89
C GLY A 92 11.37 1.88 -3.42
N LEU A 93 10.38 2.01 -4.31
CA LEU A 93 8.97 2.19 -3.95
C LEU A 93 8.24 0.84 -3.92
N ALA A 94 7.46 0.58 -2.88
CA ALA A 94 6.70 -0.64 -2.71
C ALA A 94 5.59 -0.77 -3.76
N LYS A 95 5.51 -1.95 -4.37
CA LYS A 95 4.46 -2.41 -5.25
C LYS A 95 3.76 -3.56 -4.55
N ARG A 96 2.43 -3.52 -4.48
CA ARG A 96 1.63 -4.63 -3.96
C ARG A 96 0.33 -4.72 -4.74
N SER A 97 -0.05 -5.92 -5.12
CA SER A 97 -1.33 -6.24 -5.74
C SER A 97 -2.08 -7.21 -4.86
N VAL A 98 -3.32 -6.87 -4.53
CA VAL A 98 -4.24 -7.70 -3.76
C VAL A 98 -5.32 -8.25 -4.68
N GLN A 99 -5.73 -9.49 -4.45
CA GLN A 99 -6.82 -10.14 -5.16
C GLN A 99 -7.81 -10.71 -4.15
N PHE A 100 -9.10 -10.50 -4.42
CA PHE A 100 -10.24 -11.06 -3.70
C PHE A 100 -11.00 -11.98 -4.66
N GLY A 101 -11.64 -13.03 -4.13
CA GLY A 101 -12.22 -14.12 -4.92
C GLY A 101 -11.36 -15.39 -4.94
#